data_AF-A0A8T5S814-F1
#
_entry.id   AF-A0A8T5S814-F1
#
_cell.length_a   1.000
_cell.length_b   1.000
_cell.length_c   1.000
_cell.angle_alpha   90.00
_cell.angle_beta   90.00
_cell.angle_gamma   90.00
#
_symmetry.space_group_name_H-M   'P 1'
#
loop_
_entity.id
_entity.type
_entity.pdbx_description
1 polymer ?
#
loop_
_entity_poly.entity_id
_entity_poly.type
_entity_poly.pdbx_seq_one_letter_code
_entity_poly.pdbx_strand_id
1 'polypeptide(L)'
;MSYVLSKGRFPKNPDGTNILTKCSEDFRKFKDRNGMIFLEYLSTLIKDLEKNGINPDNYKKQKENLEEIRTQIVKGEEKAAFAHFTRTFPYCMPHRSLF
;
A
#
# COMPACT_ATOMS: atom_id res chain seq x y z
N MET A 1 -8.08 -8.77 -32.00
CA MET A 1 -7.82 -9.00 -30.56
C MET A 1 -7.73 -7.63 -29.91
N SER A 2 -8.87 -7.11 -29.44
CA SER A 2 -8.99 -5.71 -28.99
C SER A 2 -8.70 -5.62 -27.50
N TYR A 3 -7.60 -4.95 -27.15
CA TYR A 3 -7.24 -4.64 -25.78
C TYR A 3 -8.21 -3.58 -25.24
N VAL A 4 -9.16 -4.00 -24.40
CA VAL A 4 -9.99 -3.07 -23.63
C VAL A 4 -9.15 -2.57 -22.46
N LEU A 5 -8.49 -1.43 -22.65
CA LEU A 5 -7.97 -0.59 -21.58
C LEU A 5 -9.18 -0.07 -20.78
N SER A 6 -9.58 -0.83 -19.76
CA SER A 6 -10.66 -0.45 -18.86
C SER A 6 -10.23 0.74 -18.02
N LYS A 7 -10.71 1.92 -18.42
CA LYS A 7 -10.65 3.17 -17.65
C LYS A 7 -11.04 2.94 -16.18
N GLY A 8 -10.12 3.25 -15.26
CA GLY A 8 -10.43 3.89 -13.97
C GLY A 8 -11.51 3.27 -13.08
N ARG A 9 -11.69 1.96 -13.04
CA ARG A 9 -12.52 1.33 -11.99
C ARG A 9 -11.64 0.87 -10.85
N PHE A 10 -11.67 1.64 -9.77
CA PHE A 10 -11.31 1.14 -8.44
C PHE A 10 -12.06 -0.19 -8.19
N PRO A 11 -11.44 -1.16 -7.47
CA PRO A 11 -12.08 -2.42 -7.17
C PRO A 11 -13.46 -2.19 -6.55
N LYS A 12 -14.47 -2.97 -6.96
CA LYS A 12 -15.82 -2.96 -6.38
C LYS A 12 -15.69 -2.95 -4.85
N ASN A 13 -16.44 -2.04 -4.21
CA ASN A 13 -16.54 -1.96 -2.75
C ASN A 13 -16.64 -3.38 -2.18
N PRO A 14 -15.70 -3.80 -1.30
CA PRO A 14 -15.96 -4.99 -0.53
C PRO A 14 -17.20 -4.71 0.32
N ASP A 15 -18.17 -5.62 0.31
CA ASP A 15 -19.32 -5.57 1.22
C ASP A 15 -18.84 -5.12 2.60
N GLY A 16 -19.43 -4.03 3.11
CA GLY A 16 -18.87 -3.18 4.18
C GLY A 16 -18.62 -3.88 5.52
N THR A 17 -18.89 -5.18 5.62
CA THR A 17 -18.84 -5.98 6.83
C THR A 17 -17.44 -6.45 7.23
N ASN A 18 -16.37 -6.19 6.46
CA ASN A 18 -15.05 -6.78 6.81
C ASN A 18 -13.78 -5.99 6.44
N ILE A 19 -13.86 -4.67 6.23
CA ILE A 19 -12.70 -3.83 5.88
C ILE A 19 -11.61 -3.89 6.96
N LEU A 20 -12.00 -3.87 8.24
CA LEU A 20 -11.05 -3.89 9.35
C LEU A 20 -10.26 -5.21 9.41
N THR A 21 -10.92 -6.34 9.19
CA THR A 21 -10.28 -7.65 9.11
C THR A 21 -9.33 -7.74 7.92
N LYS A 22 -9.73 -7.20 6.76
CA LYS A 22 -8.85 -7.13 5.57
C LYS A 22 -7.60 -6.28 5.84
N CYS A 23 -7.76 -5.13 6.48
CA CYS A 23 -6.65 -4.28 6.89
C CYS A 23 -5.74 -4.97 7.90
N SER A 24 -6.29 -5.72 8.85
CA SER A 24 -5.50 -6.50 9.80
C SER A 24 -4.70 -7.61 9.12
N GLU A 25 -5.27 -8.32 8.14
CA GLU A 25 -4.55 -9.32 7.35
C GLU A 25 -3.43 -8.71 6.52
N ASP A 26 -3.70 -7.58 5.86
CA ASP A 26 -2.74 -6.89 5.01
C ASP A 26 -1.60 -6.29 5.84
N PHE A 27 -1.92 -5.71 7.02
CA PHE A 27 -0.93 -5.25 7.98
C PHE A 27 -0.08 -6.40 8.53
N ARG A 28 -0.68 -7.56 8.83
CA ARG A 28 0.06 -8.75 9.25
C ARG A 28 1.04 -9.20 8.17
N LYS A 29 0.59 -9.29 6.92
CA LYS A 29 1.47 -9.63 5.78
C LYS A 29 2.59 -8.61 5.58
N PHE A 30 2.29 -7.32 5.74
CA PHE A 30 3.29 -6.27 5.70
C PHE A 30 4.34 -6.46 6.81
N LYS A 31 3.90 -6.72 8.05
CA LYS A 31 4.77 -7.00 9.19
C LYS A 31 5.64 -8.25 8.98
N ASP A 32 5.03 -9.36 8.57
CA ASP A 32 5.70 -10.65 8.40
C ASP A 32 6.83 -10.58 7.35
N ARG A 33 6.67 -9.71 6.35
CA ARG A 33 7.67 -9.46 5.30
C ARG A 33 8.53 -8.21 5.54
N ASN A 34 8.47 -7.65 6.74
CA ASN A 34 9.16 -6.42 7.16
C ASN A 34 8.97 -5.24 6.18
N GLY A 35 7.83 -5.20 5.48
CA GLY A 35 7.51 -4.19 4.47
C GLY A 35 8.38 -4.18 3.22
N MET A 36 9.36 -5.07 3.09
CA MET A 36 10.40 -5.05 2.04
C MET A 36 9.80 -5.01 0.63
N ILE A 37 8.87 -5.92 0.34
CA ILE A 37 8.27 -6.05 -1.00
C ILE A 37 7.56 -4.76 -1.43
N PHE A 38 6.85 -4.10 -0.51
CA PHE A 38 6.14 -2.87 -0.80
C PHE A 38 7.08 -1.68 -1.00
N LEU A 39 8.13 -1.60 -0.18
CA LEU A 39 9.15 -0.56 -0.30
C LEU A 39 9.97 -0.70 -1.59
N GLU A 40 10.31 -1.93 -1.99
CA GLU A 40 10.97 -2.23 -3.25
C GLU A 40 10.07 -1.90 -4.46
N TYR A 41 8.79 -2.28 -4.40
CA TYR A 41 7.81 -1.94 -5.42
C TYR A 41 7.69 -0.42 -5.60
N LEU A 42 7.49 0.33 -4.52
CA LEU A 42 7.39 1.80 -4.57
C LEU A 42 8.70 2.43 -5.06
N SER A 43 9.85 1.93 -4.62
CA SER A 43 11.14 2.42 -5.10
C SER A 43 11.32 2.20 -6.61
N THR A 44 10.84 1.07 -7.13
CA THR A 44 10.88 0.77 -8.57
C THR A 44 9.92 1.66 -9.35
N LEU A 45 8.69 1.83 -8.85
CA LEU A 45 7.67 2.68 -9.45
C LEU A 45 8.10 4.16 -9.47
N ILE A 46 8.66 4.68 -8.38
CA ILE A 46 9.19 6.05 -8.31
C ILE A 46 10.26 6.26 -9.38
N LYS A 47 11.22 5.34 -9.50
CA LYS A 47 12.28 5.42 -10.53
C LYS A 47 11.71 5.43 -11.95
N ASP A 48 10.71 4.60 -12.21
CA ASP A 48 10.07 4.54 -13.54
C ASP A 48 9.30 5.84 -13.86
N LEU A 49 8.56 6.38 -12.89
CA LEU A 49 7.86 7.65 -13.04
C LEU A 49 8.83 8.81 -13.28
N GLU A 50 9.92 8.90 -12.51
CA GLU A 50 10.96 9.92 -12.70
C GLU A 50 11.60 9.82 -14.09
N LYS A 51 11.89 8.61 -14.56
CA LYS A 51 12.43 8.37 -15.90
C LYS A 51 11.46 8.81 -17.00
N ASN A 52 10.16 8.67 -16.78
CA ASN A 52 9.11 9.07 -17.72
C ASN A 52 8.69 10.55 -17.57
N GLY A 53 9.36 11.34 -16.71
CA GLY A 53 9.03 12.75 -16.46
C GLY A 53 7.69 12.96 -15.74
N ILE A 54 7.16 11.93 -15.09
CA ILE A 54 5.91 11.97 -14.32
C ILE A 54 6.26 12.28 -12.86
N ASN A 55 5.53 13.20 -12.23
CA ASN A 55 5.77 13.55 -10.82
C ASN A 55 5.44 12.35 -9.89
N PRO A 56 6.43 11.79 -9.15
CA PRO A 56 6.24 10.66 -8.25
C PRO A 56 5.91 11.08 -6.80
N ASP A 57 5.70 12.36 -6.47
CA ASP A 57 5.62 12.87 -5.08
C ASP A 57 4.62 12.10 -4.20
N ASN A 58 3.46 11.74 -4.76
CA ASN A 58 2.47 10.94 -4.03
C ASN A 58 3.02 9.56 -3.63
N TYR A 59 3.81 8.92 -4.50
CA TYR A 59 4.43 7.62 -4.25
C TYR A 59 5.63 7.74 -3.30
N LYS A 60 6.39 8.85 -3.37
CA LYS A 60 7.45 9.17 -2.39
C LYS A 60 6.86 9.30 -0.99
N LYS A 61 5.78 10.07 -0.83
CA LYS A 61 5.08 10.22 0.46
C LYS A 61 4.49 8.89 0.96
N GLN A 62 3.94 8.06 0.07
CA GLN A 62 3.49 6.71 0.46
C GLN A 62 4.64 5.83 0.96
N LYS A 63 5.81 5.93 0.32
CA LYS A 63 7.00 5.19 0.74
C LYS A 63 7.48 5.66 2.12
N GLU A 64 7.58 6.97 2.34
CA GLU A 64 7.95 7.56 3.64
C GLU A 64 7.02 7.07 4.76
N ASN A 65 5.70 7.13 4.55
CA ASN A 65 4.73 6.63 5.53
C ASN A 65 4.95 5.13 5.85
N LEU A 66 5.27 4.29 4.85
CA LEU A 66 5.54 2.87 5.07
C LEU A 66 6.85 2.63 5.82
N GLU A 67 7.88 3.44 5.61
CA GLU A 67 9.12 3.38 6.37
C GLU A 67 8.91 3.78 7.83
N GLU A 68 8.05 4.77 8.09
CA GLU A 68 7.63 5.13 9.45
C GLU A 68 6.83 4.01 10.13
N ILE A 69 5.85 3.42 9.44
CA ILE A 69 5.07 2.29 9.95
C ILE A 69 6.00 1.11 10.29
N ARG A 70 6.96 0.81 9.41
CA ARG A 70 7.97 -0.22 9.67
C ARG A 70 8.80 0.10 10.91
N THR A 71 9.21 1.34 11.08
CA THR A 71 9.96 1.79 12.26
C THR A 71 9.16 1.60 13.54
N GLN A 72 7.85 1.93 13.53
CA GLN A 72 6.95 1.71 14.66
C GLN A 72 6.80 0.22 15.00
N ILE A 73 6.69 -0.66 13.99
CA ILE A 73 6.66 -2.12 14.17
C ILE A 73 7.94 -2.60 14.88
N VAL A 74 9.12 -2.17 14.41
CA VAL A 74 10.42 -2.56 15.00
C VAL A 74 10.54 -2.10 16.46
N LYS A 75 9.94 -0.96 16.81
CA LYS A 75 9.88 -0.45 18.19
C LYS A 75 8.85 -1.16 19.08
N GLY A 76 8.07 -2.11 18.54
CA GLY A 76 7.00 -2.79 19.27
C GLY A 76 5.70 -1.98 19.40
N GLU A 77 5.58 -0.85 18.69
CA GLU A 77 4.41 0.04 18.74
C GLU A 77 3.31 -0.40 17.75
N GLU A 78 2.95 -1.69 17.75
CA GLU A 78 2.09 -2.29 16.70
C GLU A 78 0.72 -1.62 16.56
N LYS A 79 0.11 -1.15 17.66
CA LYS A 79 -1.18 -0.44 17.62
C LYS A 79 -1.06 0.92 16.90
N ALA A 80 0.02 1.65 17.16
CA ALA A 80 0.29 2.92 16.51
C ALA A 80 0.62 2.71 15.02
N ALA A 81 1.42 1.69 14.72
CA ALA A 81 1.73 1.25 13.37
C ALA A 81 0.47 0.87 12.57
N PHE A 82 -0.46 0.12 13.18
CA PHE A 82 -1.73 -0.24 12.54
C PHE A 82 -2.64 0.97 12.30
N ALA A 83 -2.72 1.88 13.27
CA ALA A 83 -3.48 3.13 13.10
C ALA A 83 -2.87 4.02 12.00
N HIS A 84 -1.54 4.10 11.93
CA HIS A 84 -0.85 4.82 10.86
C HIS A 84 -1.08 4.15 9.51
N PHE A 85 -0.96 2.81 9.43
CA PHE A 85 -1.23 2.04 8.22
C PHE A 85 -2.65 2.25 7.68
N THR A 86 -3.67 2.16 8.52
CA THR A 86 -5.07 2.33 8.10
C THR A 86 -5.40 3.78 7.72
N ARG A 87 -4.70 4.78 8.27
CA ARG A 87 -4.80 6.18 7.84
C ARG A 87 -4.13 6.42 6.48
N THR A 88 -2.97 5.82 6.26
CA THR A 88 -2.23 5.93 4.98
C THR A 88 -2.92 5.16 3.86
N PHE A 89 -3.56 4.03 4.18
CA PHE A 89 -4.24 3.14 3.25
C PHE A 89 -5.70 2.93 3.70
N PRO A 90 -6.61 3.88 3.46
CA PRO A 90 -8.00 3.82 3.94
C PRO A 90 -8.82 2.66 3.37
N TYR A 91 -8.36 2.03 2.28
CA TYR A 91 -8.98 0.83 1.68
C TYR A 91 -8.18 -0.46 1.91
N CYS A 92 -7.20 -0.43 2.82
CA CYS A 92 -6.18 -1.48 2.96
C CYS A 92 -5.33 -1.60 1.68
N MET A 93 -4.21 -2.31 1.71
CA MET A 93 -3.22 -2.24 0.61
C MET A 93 -3.81 -2.68 -0.76
N PRO A 94 -3.51 -1.97 -1.86
CA PRO A 94 -4.15 -2.18 -3.16
C PRO A 94 -3.81 -3.52 -3.86
N HIS A 95 -2.97 -4.37 -3.26
CA HIS A 95 -2.55 -5.66 -3.83
C HIS A 95 -3.69 -6.67 -4.02
N ARG A 96 -4.88 -6.45 -3.44
CA ARG A 96 -6.06 -7.29 -3.68
C ARG A 96 -6.71 -7.10 -5.06
N SER A 97 -6.21 -6.17 -5.87
CA SER A 97 -6.73 -5.88 -7.21
C SER A 97 -5.95 -6.55 -8.35
N LEU A 98 -4.79 -7.14 -8.07
CA LEU A 98 -3.80 -7.51 -9.08
C LEU A 98 -3.18 -8.92 -8.92
N PHE A 99 -3.80 -9.80 -8.15
CA PHE A 99 -3.46 -11.24 -8.13
C PHE A 99 -4.72 -12.08 -8.15
#